data_AF-A0A6N7SRI0-F1
#
_entry.id   AF-A0A6N7SRI0-F1
#
_cell.length_a   1.000
_cell.length_b   1.000
_cell.length_c   1.000
_cell.angle_alpha   90.00
_cell.angle_beta   90.00
_cell.angle_gamma   90.00
#
_symmetry.space_group_name_H-M   'P 1'
#
loop_
_entity.id
_entity.type
_entity.pdbx_description
1 polymer ?
#
loop_
_entity_poly.entity_id
_entity_poly.type
_entity_poly.pdbx_seq_one_letter_code
_entity_poly.pdbx_strand_id
1 'polypeptide(L)' 'MDEEMNTSELLVEITEENQTRKILEILNECETLEEAKEKIKALLKK' A
#
# COMPACT_ATOMS: atom_id res chain seq x y z
N MET A 1 5.49 18.49 19.29
CA MET A 1 5.75 17.50 20.35
C MET A 1 5.50 16.20 19.63
N ASP A 2 6.55 15.53 19.18
CA ASP A 2 6.41 14.21 18.57
C ASP A 2 5.94 13.30 19.71
N GLU A 3 4.63 13.07 19.78
CA GLU A 3 4.10 12.05 20.67
C GLU A 3 4.77 10.74 20.25
N GLU A 4 5.52 10.14 21.17
CA GLU A 4 6.19 8.87 20.95
C GLU A 4 5.11 7.83 20.62
N MET A 5 4.95 7.54 19.32
CA MET A 5 3.92 6.64 18.83
C MET A 5 4.08 5.30 19.52
N ASN A 6 2.96 4.76 20.00
CA ASN A 6 2.98 3.44 20.59
C ASN A 6 3.27 2.39 19.50
N THR A 7 3.64 1.18 19.92
CA THR A 7 4.00 0.10 19.00
C THR A 7 2.89 -0.23 18.00
N SER A 8 1.61 -0.09 18.38
CA SER A 8 0.49 -0.37 17.49
C SER A 8 0.32 0.71 16.43
N GLU A 9 0.52 1.98 16.79
CA GLU A 9 0.51 3.11 15.86
C GLU A 9 1.64 3.00 14.83
N LEU A 10 2.86 2.69 15.28
CA LEU A 10 4.00 2.41 14.40
C LEU A 10 3.72 1.25 13.44
N LEU A 11 3.08 0.18 13.92
CA LEU A 11 2.71 -0.95 13.07
C LEU A 11 1.67 -0.59 12.02
N VAL A 12 0.69 0.27 12.36
CA VAL A 12 -0.30 0.78 11.40
C VAL A 12 0.39 1.63 10.34
N GLU A 13 1.23 2.59 10.74
CA GLU A 13 1.98 3.45 9.81
C GLU A 13 2.84 2.62 8.83
N ILE A 14 3.65 1.69 9.35
CA ILE A 14 4.47 0.79 8.52
C ILE A 14 3.60 -0.05 7.58
N THR A 15 2.41 -0.48 8.03
CA THR A 15 1.48 -1.26 7.19
C THR A 15 0.92 -0.42 6.05
N GLU A 16 0.55 0.84 6.32
CA GLU A 16 0.05 1.78 5.31
C GLU A 16 1.14 2.15 4.29
N GLU A 17 2.36 2.40 4.76
CA GLU A 17 3.52 2.65 3.88
C GLU A 17 3.81 1.44 2.98
N ASN A 18 3.80 0.23 3.55
CA ASN A 18 4.05 -0.99 2.79
C ASN A 18 2.95 -1.27 1.76
N GLN A 19 1.68 -1.01 2.09
CA GLN A 19 0.60 -1.09 1.11
C GLN A 19 0.79 -0.08 -0.04
N THR A 20 1.16 1.16 0.29
CA THR A 20 1.40 2.21 -0.71
C THR A 20 2.56 1.84 -1.65
N ARG A 21 3.66 1.31 -1.10
CA ARG A 21 4.80 0.84 -1.89
C ARG A 21 4.41 -0.28 -2.85
N LYS A 22 3.62 -1.24 -2.37
CA LYS A 22 3.13 -2.35 -3.18
C LYS A 22 2.21 -1.89 -4.32
N ILE A 23 1.38 -0.88 -4.08
CA ILE A 23 0.56 -0.27 -5.14
C ILE A 23 1.46 0.36 -6.21
N LEU A 24 2.49 1.11 -5.81
CA LEU A 24 3.42 1.73 -6.75
C LEU A 24 4.18 0.69 -7.60
N GLU A 25 4.62 -0.41 -6.99
CA GLU A 25 5.22 -1.54 -7.69
C GLU A 25 4.27 -2.12 -8.74
N ILE A 26 3.02 -2.37 -8.37
CA ILE A 26 1.99 -2.84 -9.32
C ILE A 26 1.82 -1.85 -10.48
N LEU A 27 1.79 -0.54 -10.21
CA LEU A 27 1.66 0.47 -11.26
C LEU A 27 2.86 0.48 -12.21
N ASN A 28 4.08 0.27 -11.70
CA ASN A 28 5.30 0.23 -12.50
C ASN A 28 5.41 -1.04 -13.37
N GLU A 29 4.79 -2.14 -12.94
CA GLU A 29 4.79 -3.42 -13.66
C GLU A 29 3.66 -3.54 -14.70
N CYS A 30 2.66 -2.67 -14.67
CA CYS A 30 1.54 -2.72 -15.61
C CYS A 30 1.82 -1.87 -16.85
N GLU A 31 1.47 -2.40 -18.03
CA GLU A 31 1.58 -1.66 -19.29
C GLU A 31 0.37 -0.74 -19.52
N THR A 32 -0.76 -1.06 -18.87
CA THR A 32 -2.01 -0.31 -19.03
C THR A 32 -2.66 0.05 -17.69
N LEU A 33 -3.42 1.15 -17.71
CA LEU A 33 -4.20 1.59 -16.55
C LEU A 33 -5.27 0.56 -16.14
N GLU A 34 -5.81 -0.21 -17.09
CA GLU A 34 -6.85 -1.20 -16.79
C GLU A 34 -6.27 -2.41 -16.05
N GLU A 35 -5.12 -2.92 -16.50
CA GLU A 35 -4.38 -3.99 -15.82
C GLU A 35 -4.01 -3.59 -14.38
N ALA A 36 -3.51 -2.37 -14.20
CA ALA A 36 -3.22 -1.80 -12.89
C ALA A 36 -4.45 -1.80 -11.97
N LYS A 37 -5.60 -1.35 -12.48
CA LYS A 37 -6.86 -1.33 -11.72
C LYS A 37 -7.33 -2.73 -11.33
N GLU A 38 -7.19 -3.71 -12.21
CA GLU A 38 -7.56 -5.11 -11.91
C GLU A 38 -6.66 -5.70 -10.81
N LYS A 39 -5.34 -5.52 -10.92
CA LYS A 39 -4.38 -5.99 -9.90
C LYS A 39 -4.60 -5.32 -8.54
N ILE A 40 -4.87 -4.01 -8.52
CA ILE A 40 -5.19 -3.28 -7.28
C ILE A 40 -6.52 -3.76 -6.69
N LYS A 41 -7.56 -3.96 -7.50
CA LYS A 41 -8.85 -4.53 -7.03
C LYS A 41 -8.67 -5.93 -6.45
N ALA A 42 -7.80 -6.76 -7.03
CA ALA A 42 -7.47 -8.07 -6.49
C ALA A 42 -6.71 -7.97 -5.16
N LEU A 43 -5.82 -6.97 -5.02
CA LEU A 43 -5.10 -6.68 -3.77
C LEU A 43 -6.04 -6.27 -2.63
N LEU A 44 -7.08 -5.48 -2.92
CA LEU A 44 -8.06 -4.99 -1.94
C LEU A 44 -9.14 -6.02 -1.55
N LYS A 45 -9.34 -7.08 -2.33
CA LYS A 45 -10.30 -8.17 -2.04
C LYS A 45 -9.76 -9.23 -1.08
N LYS A 46 -8.55 -9.04 -0.57
CA LYS A 46 -7.87 -9.94 0.36
C LYS A 46 -8.02 -9.43 1.78
#